data_AF-A0A944SXZ4-F1
#
_entry.id   AF-A0A944SXZ4-F1
#
_cell.length_a   1.000
_cell.length_b   1.000
_cell.length_c   1.000
_cell.angle_alpha   90.00
_cell.angle_beta   90.00
_cell.angle_gamma   90.00
#
_symmetry.space_group_name_H-M   'P 1'
#
loop_
_entity.id
_entity.type
_entity.pdbx_description
1 polymer ?
#
loop_
_entity_poly.entity_id
_entity_poly.type
_entity_poly.pdbx_seq_one_letter_code
_entity_poly.pdbx_strand_id
1 'polypeptide(L)'
;ESRLFPSIQVYLRRSLVTMLKVYSMYRPLKLFTIAGGTIFLIGFAIGCRYLFFFFQGQTEGHIQSLILSAITLIVGFQIIMMGIAAELIAVNRQLLEDIQLRIKKKEVKSKD
;
A
#
# COMPACT_ATOMS: atom_id res chain seq x y z
N GLU A 1 -21.89 -35.17 2.73
CA GLU A 1 -20.51 -35.30 2.25
C GLU A 1 -19.75 -33.99 2.45
N SER A 2 -18.48 -34.12 2.87
CA SER A 2 -17.43 -33.12 3.11
C SER A 2 -17.80 -31.70 3.57
N ARG A 3 -17.70 -31.51 4.89
CA ARG A 3 -17.52 -30.22 5.57
C ARG A 3 -16.02 -29.96 5.68
N LEU A 4 -15.37 -29.31 4.71
CA LEU A 4 -14.05 -28.70 4.91
C LEU A 4 -13.72 -27.77 3.74
N PHE A 5 -13.07 -26.64 4.05
CA PHE A 5 -12.64 -25.55 3.16
C PHE A 5 -13.68 -24.45 2.89
N PRO A 6 -13.73 -23.40 3.73
CA PRO A 6 -14.20 -22.10 3.24
C PRO A 6 -13.30 -21.70 2.07
N SER A 7 -13.90 -21.20 0.99
CA SER A 7 -13.29 -20.95 -0.32
C SER A 7 -11.78 -20.60 -0.33
N ILE A 8 -11.04 -21.09 -1.33
CA ILE A 8 -9.63 -20.73 -1.62
C ILE A 8 -9.38 -19.22 -1.47
N GLN A 9 -10.37 -18.41 -1.86
CA GLN A 9 -10.35 -16.96 -1.78
C GLN A 9 -10.28 -16.43 -0.34
N VAL A 10 -10.97 -17.06 0.62
CA VAL A 10 -10.89 -16.74 2.05
C VAL A 10 -9.54 -17.16 2.63
N TYR A 11 -9.01 -18.31 2.22
CA TYR A 11 -7.70 -18.78 2.68
C TYR A 11 -6.55 -17.90 2.17
N LEU A 12 -6.57 -17.54 0.88
CA LEU A 12 -5.63 -16.60 0.27
C LEU A 12 -5.72 -15.21 0.92
N ARG A 13 -6.94 -14.67 1.15
CA ARG A 13 -7.12 -13.39 1.85
C ARG A 13 -6.52 -13.42 3.27
N ARG A 14 -6.76 -14.48 4.04
CA ARG A 14 -6.27 -14.58 5.42
C ARG A 14 -4.75 -14.75 5.49
N SER A 15 -4.18 -15.50 4.55
CA SER A 15 -2.73 -15.67 4.40
C SER A 15 -2.05 -14.39 3.94
N LEU A 16 -2.62 -13.68 2.96
CA LEU A 16 -2.14 -12.38 2.50
C LEU A 16 -2.20 -11.31 3.58
N VAL A 17 -3.28 -11.26 4.37
CA VAL A 17 -3.40 -10.33 5.50
C VAL A 17 -2.33 -10.61 6.56
N THR A 18 -2.08 -11.88 6.89
CA THR A 18 -1.04 -12.26 7.86
C THR A 18 0.36 -11.90 7.35
N MET A 19 0.66 -12.21 6.07
CA MET A 19 1.91 -11.81 5.44
C MET A 19 2.06 -10.30 5.39
N LEU A 20 1.05 -9.56 4.93
CA LEU A 20 1.05 -8.09 4.92
C LEU A 20 1.30 -7.51 6.32
N LYS A 21 0.75 -8.10 7.37
CA LYS A 21 0.92 -7.63 8.75
C LYS A 21 2.36 -7.78 9.24
N VAL A 22 2.98 -8.93 8.99
CA VAL A 22 4.39 -9.21 9.35
C VAL A 22 5.33 -8.36 8.52
N TYR A 23 5.06 -8.21 7.23
CA TYR A 23 5.92 -7.47 6.31
C TYR A 23 5.80 -5.95 6.51
N SER A 24 4.60 -5.45 6.84
CA SER A 24 4.34 -4.04 7.21
C SER A 24 5.10 -3.64 8.48
N MET A 25 5.43 -4.59 9.35
CA MET A 25 6.23 -4.35 10.55
C MET A 25 7.73 -4.21 10.25
N TYR A 26 8.23 -4.79 9.16
CA TYR A 26 9.67 -4.77 8.83
C TYR A 26 10.06 -3.73 7.79
N ARG A 27 9.26 -3.51 6.74
CA ARG A 27 9.49 -2.48 5.70
C ARG A 27 8.16 -2.02 5.08
N PRO A 28 7.34 -1.22 5.79
CA PRO A 28 6.03 -0.80 5.32
C PRO A 28 6.12 -0.06 3.98
N LEU A 29 7.11 0.81 3.77
CA LEU A 29 7.26 1.56 2.52
C LEU A 29 7.28 0.65 1.28
N LYS A 30 8.12 -0.40 1.27
CA LYS A 30 8.28 -1.26 0.08
C LYS A 30 6.98 -1.95 -0.33
N LEU A 31 6.15 -2.36 0.62
CA LEU A 31 4.90 -3.06 0.32
C LEU A 31 3.88 -2.15 -0.34
N PHE A 32 3.67 -0.97 0.24
CA PHE A 32 2.73 0.01 -0.28
C PHE A 32 3.22 0.60 -1.60
N THR A 33 4.54 0.79 -1.78
CA THR A 33 5.09 1.20 -3.07
C THR A 33 4.92 0.11 -4.13
N ILE A 34 5.13 -1.17 -3.82
CA ILE A 34 4.89 -2.26 -4.78
C ILE A 34 3.39 -2.37 -5.11
N ALA A 35 2.51 -2.39 -4.11
CA ALA A 35 1.07 -2.52 -4.31
C ALA A 35 0.45 -1.29 -5.00
N GLY A 36 0.82 -0.09 -4.57
CA GLY A 36 0.39 1.15 -5.21
C GLY A 36 1.00 1.32 -6.59
N GLY A 37 2.26 0.90 -6.77
CA GLY A 37 2.98 0.93 -8.05
C GLY A 37 2.36 -0.01 -9.09
N THR A 38 1.94 -1.22 -8.72
CA THR A 38 1.25 -2.12 -9.66
C THR A 38 -0.10 -1.55 -10.10
N ILE A 39 -0.89 -1.00 -9.16
CA ILE A 39 -2.17 -0.35 -9.48
C ILE A 39 -1.95 0.90 -10.35
N PHE A 40 -0.95 1.72 -10.01
CA PHE A 40 -0.60 2.90 -10.78
C PHE A 40 -0.17 2.54 -12.20
N LEU A 41 0.66 1.51 -12.38
CA LEU A 41 1.07 1.02 -13.70
C LEU A 41 -0.12 0.53 -14.54
N ILE A 42 -1.10 -0.15 -13.92
CA ILE A 42 -2.33 -0.55 -14.61
C ILE A 42 -3.13 0.67 -15.05
N GLY A 43 -3.33 1.65 -14.16
CA GLY A 43 -4.02 2.91 -14.50
C GLY A 43 -3.32 3.69 -15.60
N PHE A 44 -1.98 3.70 -15.57
CA PHE A 44 -1.12 4.34 -16.55
C PHE A 44 -1.22 3.65 -17.92
N ALA A 45 -1.19 2.31 -17.97
CA ALA A 45 -1.35 1.56 -19.21
C ALA A 45 -2.71 1.82 -19.88
N ILE A 46 -3.80 1.89 -19.09
CA ILE A 46 -5.13 2.24 -19.59
C ILE A 46 -5.15 3.69 -20.12
N GLY A 47 -4.48 4.62 -19.42
CA GLY A 47 -4.35 6.01 -19.84
C GLY A 47 -3.55 6.18 -21.13
N CYS A 48 -2.42 5.49 -21.26
CA CYS A 48 -1.62 5.45 -22.48
C CYS A 48 -2.42 4.89 -23.66
N ARG A 49 -3.18 3.81 -23.43
CA ARG A 49 -4.11 3.27 -24.44
C ARG A 49 -5.11 4.35 -24.88
N TYR A 50 -5.72 5.08 -23.94
CA TYR A 50 -6.65 6.17 -24.27
C TYR A 50 -5.98 7.28 -25.10
N LEU A 51 -4.78 7.72 -24.71
CA LEU A 51 -3.98 8.70 -25.44
C LEU A 51 -3.74 8.27 -26.90
N PHE A 52 -3.45 6.99 -27.14
CA PHE A 52 -3.26 6.46 -28.48
C PHE A 52 -4.52 6.55 -29.36
N PHE A 53 -5.71 6.29 -28.80
CA PHE A 53 -6.99 6.46 -29.51
C PHE A 53 -7.34 7.94 -29.72
N PHE A 54 -6.98 8.80 -28.76
CA PHE A 54 -7.14 10.24 -28.87
C PHE A 54 -6.36 10.82 -30.05
N PHE A 55 -5.09 10.42 -30.23
CA PHE A 55 -4.29 10.87 -31.38
C PHE A 55 -4.80 10.35 -32.74
N GLN A 56 -5.55 9.25 -32.77
CA GLN A 56 -6.19 8.73 -34.00
C GLN A 56 -7.51 9.43 -34.34
N GLY A 57 -7.95 10.42 -33.55
CA GLY A 57 -9.21 11.14 -33.77
C GLY A 57 -10.46 10.32 -33.46
N GLN A 58 -10.32 9.14 -32.83
CA GLN A 58 -11.43 8.31 -32.38
C GLN A 58 -11.73 8.60 -30.90
N THR A 59 -12.35 9.74 -30.63
CA THR A 59 -12.69 10.19 -29.26
C THR A 59 -14.08 9.76 -28.81
N GLU A 60 -14.98 9.44 -29.74
CA GLU A 60 -16.37 9.07 -29.43
C GLU A 60 -16.44 7.68 -28.78
N GLY A 61 -16.74 7.65 -27.47
CA GLY A 61 -16.98 6.41 -26.71
C GLY A 61 -15.95 6.09 -25.63
N HIS A 62 -14.81 6.80 -25.56
CA HIS A 62 -13.73 6.44 -24.63
C HIS A 62 -13.68 7.23 -23.32
N ILE A 63 -14.65 8.11 -23.07
CA ILE A 63 -14.72 8.94 -21.84
C ILE A 63 -14.75 8.06 -20.57
N GLN A 64 -15.43 6.90 -20.60
CA GLN A 64 -15.45 5.97 -19.47
C GLN A 64 -14.07 5.40 -19.16
N SER A 65 -13.30 5.03 -20.18
CA SER A 65 -11.94 4.52 -20.00
C SER A 65 -10.97 5.58 -19.47
N LEU A 66 -11.19 6.85 -19.85
CA LEU A 66 -10.44 7.99 -19.33
C LEU A 66 -10.74 8.21 -17.84
N ILE A 67 -12.02 8.21 -17.45
CA ILE A 67 -12.42 8.33 -16.05
C ILE A 67 -11.86 7.17 -15.23
N LEU A 68 -11.94 5.94 -15.75
CA LEU A 68 -11.38 4.76 -15.09
C LEU A 68 -9.87 4.88 -14.90
N SER A 69 -9.13 5.31 -15.93
CA SER A 69 -7.68 5.55 -15.84
C SER A 69 -7.36 6.61 -14.79
N ALA A 70 -8.05 7.75 -14.80
CA ALA A 70 -7.85 8.82 -13.84
C ALA A 70 -8.08 8.37 -12.39
N ILE A 71 -9.20 7.70 -12.11
CA ILE A 71 -9.50 7.17 -10.78
C ILE A 71 -8.44 6.15 -10.35
N THR A 72 -8.05 5.24 -11.25
CA THR A 72 -7.06 4.20 -10.94
C THR A 72 -5.68 4.80 -10.63
N LEU A 73 -5.27 5.82 -11.38
CA LEU A 73 -4.04 6.57 -11.13
C LEU A 73 -4.07 7.28 -9.77
N ILE A 74 -5.18 7.96 -9.45
CA ILE A 74 -5.35 8.66 -8.17
C ILE A 74 -5.28 7.66 -7.01
N VAL A 75 -6.00 6.54 -7.10
CA VAL A 75 -6.00 5.51 -6.06
C VAL A 75 -4.60 4.88 -5.92
N GLY A 76 -3.93 4.55 -7.02
CA GLY A 76 -2.57 4.02 -7.00
C GLY A 76 -1.58 4.98 -6.32
N PHE A 77 -1.67 6.27 -6.63
CA PHE A 77 -0.87 7.30 -5.98
C PHE A 77 -1.18 7.43 -4.49
N GLN A 78 -2.46 7.39 -4.10
CA GLN A 78 -2.88 7.50 -2.71
C GLN A 78 -2.40 6.31 -1.85
N ILE A 79 -2.34 5.10 -2.43
CA ILE A 79 -1.75 3.93 -1.77
C ILE A 79 -0.25 4.13 -1.51
N ILE A 80 0.49 4.71 -2.47
CA ILE A 80 1.91 5.02 -2.29
C ILE A 80 2.09 6.05 -1.16
N MET A 81 1.25 7.09 -1.12
CA MET A 81 1.25 8.10 -0.05
C MET A 81 0.98 7.49 1.33
N MET A 82 0.03 6.56 1.43
CA MET A 82 -0.22 5.79 2.65
C MET A 82 1.01 4.97 3.09
N GLY A 83 1.78 4.45 2.13
CA GLY A 83 3.05 3.78 2.41
C GLY A 83 4.08 4.65 3.08
N ILE A 84 4.24 5.88 2.59
CA ILE A 84 5.14 6.88 3.19
C ILE A 84 4.66 7.22 4.61
N ALA A 85 3.35 7.45 4.79
CA ALA A 85 2.78 7.73 6.11
C ALA A 85 3.02 6.59 7.10
N ALA A 86 2.85 5.33 6.66
CA ALA A 86 3.08 4.16 7.50
C ALA A 86 4.55 4.03 7.94
N GLU A 87 5.49 4.30 7.03
CA GLU A 87 6.93 4.31 7.33
C GLU A 87 7.26 5.39 8.37
N LEU A 88 6.73 6.62 8.21
CA LEU A 88 6.93 7.68 9.20
C LEU A 88 6.40 7.29 10.57
N ILE A 89 5.22 6.67 10.65
CA ILE A 89 4.64 6.20 11.92
C ILE A 89 5.53 5.14 12.57
N ALA A 90 6.06 4.20 11.78
CA ALA A 90 6.95 3.15 12.28
C ALA A 90 8.26 3.72 12.86
N VAL A 91 8.90 4.64 12.13
CA VAL A 91 10.11 5.34 12.59
C VAL A 91 9.83 6.16 13.85
N ASN A 92 8.69 6.87 13.89
CA ASN A 92 8.29 7.64 15.05
C ASN A 92 8.07 6.75 16.30
N ARG A 93 7.50 5.55 16.12
CA ARG A 93 7.33 4.57 17.21
C ARG A 93 8.66 4.09 17.76
N GLN A 94 9.64 3.77 16.90
CA GLN A 94 10.98 3.35 17.32
C GLN A 94 11.69 4.47 18.10
N LEU A 95 11.60 5.71 17.61
CA LEU A 95 12.20 6.86 18.29
C LEU A 95 11.60 7.08 19.69
N LEU A 96 10.28 6.95 19.84
CA LEU A 96 9.61 7.06 21.14
C LEU A 96 10.04 5.94 22.10
N GLU A 97 10.18 4.70 21.59
CA GLU A 97 10.64 3.57 22.37
C GLU A 97 12.09 3.77 22.87
N ASP A 98 12.99 4.26 22.01
CA ASP A 98 14.37 4.59 22.38
C ASP A 98 14.44 5.70 23.45
N ILE A 99 13.60 6.74 23.32
CA ILE A 99 13.50 7.81 24.31
C ILE A 99 13.05 7.25 25.67
N GLN A 100 12.00 6.42 25.69
CA GLN A 100 11.51 5.80 26.92
C GLN A 100 12.56 4.89 27.57
N LEU A 101 13.28 4.09 26.78
CA LEU A 101 14.36 3.24 27.26
C LEU A 101 15.51 4.06 27.87
N ARG A 102 15.85 5.20 27.25
CA ARG A 102 16.91 6.09 27.75
C ARG A 102 16.52 6.78 29.05
N ILE A 103 15.25 7.16 29.21
CA ILE A 103 14.73 7.73 30.46
C ILE A 103 14.78 6.69 31.58
N LYS A 104 14.26 5.47 31.36
CA LYS A 104 14.32 4.39 32.36
C LYS A 104 15.74 4.08 32.82
N LYS A 105 16.70 4.00 31.88
CA LYS A 105 18.12 3.76 32.23
C LYS A 105 18.71 4.89 33.08
N LYS A 106 18.32 6.14 32.84
CA LYS A 106 18.74 7.29 33.66
C LYS A 106 18.14 7.24 35.06
N GLU A 107 16.87 6.88 35.20
CA GLU A 107 16.20 6.76 36.51
C GLU A 107 16.80 5.64 37.38
N VAL A 108 17.11 4.48 36.78
CA VAL A 108 17.77 3.37 37.50
C VAL A 108 19.14 3.81 38.00
N LYS A 109 19.96 4.44 37.15
CA LYS A 109 21.30 4.92 37.53
C LYS A 109 21.27 6.02 38.60
N SER A 110 20.15 6.74 38.76
CA SER A 110 19.99 7.78 39.78
C SER A 110 19.55 7.23 41.14
N LYS A 111 19.14 5.96 41.23
CA LYS A 111 18.71 5.32 42.48
C LYS A 111 19.81 4.50 43.16
N ASP A 112 20.91 4.24 42.45
CA ASP A 112 22.15 3.64 42.96
C ASP A 112 23.15 4.74 43.37
#